data_AF-A0A0N4WLS5-F1
#
_entry.id   AF-A0A0N4WLS5-F1
#
_cell.length_a   1.000
_cell.length_b   1.000
_cell.length_c   1.000
_cell.angle_alpha   90.00
_cell.angle_beta   90.00
_cell.angle_gamma   90.00
#
_symmetry.space_group_name_H-M   'P 1'
#
loop_
_entity.id
_entity.type
_entity.pdbx_description
1 polymer ?
#
loop_
_entity_poly.entity_id
_entity_poly.type
_entity_poly.pdbx_seq_one_letter_code
_entity_poly.pdbx_strand_id
1 'polypeptide(L)'
;MLEDETSGWYRLEDGILVVWEGVCCLKLNDVIHLFKIRDGKLLDITMPTDIEVKQVCSDGYWECAEVTGTLDKSQSMFYYHADNTKNAQLMLKHLIELTSTTIQSLNIRLDPDPLRLLNSKQISNRISEWSQLGKQYCNDYRIILDSNMPL
;
A
#
# COMPACT_ATOMS: atom_id res chain seq x y z
N MET A 1 -1.65 8.13 26.93
CA MET A 1 -2.83 7.44 26.37
C MET A 1 -2.98 7.93 24.94
N LEU A 2 -2.55 7.13 23.98
CA LEU A 2 -2.65 7.38 22.52
C LEU A 2 -3.92 6.70 21.96
N GLU A 3 -4.86 6.32 22.83
CA GLU A 3 -5.89 5.33 22.53
C GLU A 3 -7.06 5.85 21.66
N ASP A 4 -7.18 7.17 21.41
CA ASP A 4 -8.37 7.74 20.74
C ASP A 4 -8.12 8.42 19.37
N GLU A 5 -6.89 8.61 18.88
CA GLU A 5 -6.64 9.54 17.74
C GLU A 5 -6.39 8.89 16.36
N THR A 6 -6.33 7.57 16.20
CA THR A 6 -5.96 6.93 14.92
C THR A 6 -7.05 6.06 14.27
N SER A 7 -8.30 6.16 14.74
CA SER A 7 -9.44 5.27 14.46
C SER A 7 -9.84 5.04 12.99
N GLY A 8 -9.10 5.58 12.02
CA GLY A 8 -9.27 5.29 10.59
C GLY A 8 -7.99 5.17 9.76
N TRP A 9 -6.82 5.04 10.42
CA TRP A 9 -5.51 4.95 9.75
C TRP A 9 -4.74 3.70 10.09
N TYR A 10 -4.54 3.43 11.39
CA TYR A 10 -3.74 2.30 11.84
C TYR A 10 -4.07 1.88 13.26
N ARG A 11 -3.70 0.65 13.58
CA ARG A 11 -3.56 0.12 14.94
C ARG A 11 -2.14 -0.42 15.09
N LEU A 12 -1.55 -0.25 16.26
CA LEU A 12 -0.23 -0.79 16.59
C LEU A 12 -0.33 -1.68 17.82
N GLU A 13 0.12 -2.92 17.70
CA GLU A 13 0.12 -3.89 18.79
C GLU A 13 1.39 -4.75 18.67
N ASP A 14 2.17 -4.85 19.75
CA ASP A 14 3.41 -5.66 19.81
C ASP A 14 4.43 -5.42 18.67
N GLY A 15 4.50 -4.18 18.17
CA GLY A 15 5.38 -3.79 17.06
C GLY A 15 4.84 -4.16 15.67
N ILE A 16 3.59 -4.64 15.58
CA ILE A 16 2.87 -4.89 14.33
C ILE A 16 1.98 -3.68 14.03
N LEU A 17 2.33 -2.95 12.97
CA LEU A 17 1.55 -1.83 12.47
C LEU A 17 0.51 -2.33 11.46
N VAL A 18 -0.75 -2.39 11.89
CA VAL A 18 -1.89 -2.74 11.04
C VAL A 18 -2.44 -1.46 10.42
N VAL A 19 -2.22 -1.24 9.12
CA VAL A 19 -2.78 -0.09 8.40
C VAL A 19 -4.16 -0.42 7.83
N TRP A 20 -5.03 0.59 7.75
CA TRP A 20 -6.40 0.44 7.27
C TRP A 20 -6.47 0.67 5.75
N GLU A 21 -7.64 0.40 5.16
CA GLU A 21 -7.92 0.66 3.75
C GLU A 21 -7.49 2.07 3.30
N GLY A 22 -6.79 2.12 2.18
CA GLY A 22 -6.34 3.36 1.53
C GLY A 22 -5.15 4.03 2.23
N VAL A 23 -4.55 3.38 3.23
CA VAL A 23 -3.40 3.90 3.97
C VAL A 23 -2.12 3.30 3.42
N CYS A 24 -1.17 4.18 3.10
CA CYS A 24 0.19 3.84 2.70
C CYS A 24 1.14 4.12 3.86
N CYS A 25 1.85 3.12 4.32
CA CYS A 25 2.99 3.25 5.22
C CYS A 25 4.28 3.38 4.41
N LEU A 26 5.08 4.40 4.68
CA LEU A 26 6.44 4.58 4.19
C LEU A 26 7.38 4.58 5.39
N LYS A 27 8.38 3.70 5.38
CA LYS A 27 9.51 3.75 6.32
C LYS A 27 10.70 4.41 5.63
N LEU A 28 11.15 5.54 6.16
CA LEU A 28 12.28 6.32 5.65
C LEU A 28 13.25 6.62 6.80
N ASN A 29 14.45 6.05 6.78
CA ASN A 29 15.50 6.29 7.79
C ASN A 29 14.99 6.21 9.25
N ASP A 30 14.24 5.14 9.56
CA ASP A 30 13.59 4.88 10.86
C ASP A 30 12.38 5.75 11.23
N VAL A 31 11.99 6.69 10.36
CA VAL A 31 10.74 7.43 10.49
C VAL A 31 9.64 6.73 9.70
N ILE A 32 8.46 6.60 10.31
CA ILE A 32 7.28 6.04 9.65
C ILE A 32 6.33 7.17 9.31
N HIS A 33 6.07 7.31 8.03
CA HIS A 33 5.07 8.20 7.48
C HIS A 33 3.87 7.37 7.03
N LEU A 34 2.67 7.84 7.36
CA LEU A 34 1.43 7.27 6.88
C LEU A 34 0.74 8.29 5.99
N PHE A 35 0.30 7.84 4.82
CA PHE A 35 -0.39 8.67 3.83
C PHE A 35 -1.75 8.09 3.51
N LYS A 36 -2.72 8.96 3.23
CA LYS A 36 -4.06 8.55 2.79
C LYS A 36 -4.59 9.53 1.78
N ILE A 37 -5.27 9.02 0.75
CA ILE A 37 -5.97 9.86 -0.22
C ILE A 37 -7.44 9.97 0.21
N ARG A 38 -7.94 11.19 0.38
CA ARG A 38 -9.35 11.50 0.63
C ARG A 38 -9.78 12.64 -0.29
N ASP A 39 -10.84 12.43 -1.06
CA ASP A 39 -11.38 13.41 -2.00
C ASP A 39 -10.33 14.01 -2.95
N GLY A 40 -9.39 13.16 -3.41
CA GLY A 40 -8.29 13.55 -4.30
C GLY A 40 -7.17 14.34 -3.62
N LYS A 41 -7.24 14.56 -2.31
CA LYS A 41 -6.19 15.20 -1.51
C LYS A 41 -5.37 14.15 -0.77
N LEU A 42 -4.06 14.36 -0.73
CA LEU A 42 -3.16 13.56 0.07
C LEU A 42 -3.09 14.13 1.48
N LEU A 43 -3.32 13.27 2.46
CA LEU A 43 -3.17 13.53 3.88
C LEU A 43 -1.96 12.74 4.37
N ASP A 44 -1.24 13.29 5.34
CA ASP A 44 -0.08 12.64 5.94
C ASP A 44 -0.10 12.75 7.47
N ILE A 45 0.42 11.72 8.13
CA ILE A 45 0.80 11.74 9.55
C ILE A 45 2.16 11.08 9.69
N THR A 46 2.97 11.57 10.64
CA THR A 46 4.26 10.98 10.97
C THR A 46 4.18 10.33 12.34
N MET A 47 4.56 9.06 12.46
CA MET A 47 4.57 8.36 13.73
C MET A 47 5.74 8.84 14.61
N PRO A 48 5.56 8.85 15.94
CA PRO A 48 6.65 9.08 16.88
C PRO A 48 7.83 8.10 16.68
N THR A 49 9.07 8.60 16.78
CA THR A 49 10.29 7.81 16.51
C THR A 49 10.70 6.87 17.64
N ASP A 50 10.05 6.96 18.80
CA ASP A 50 10.24 6.07 19.95
C ASP A 50 9.45 4.76 19.83
N ILE A 51 8.66 4.61 18.77
CA ILE A 51 7.86 3.43 18.49
C ILE A 51 8.62 2.47 17.57
N GLU A 52 8.87 1.26 18.06
CA GLU A 52 9.46 0.19 17.26
C GLU A 52 8.40 -0.53 16.41
N VAL A 53 8.45 -0.38 15.09
CA VAL A 53 7.65 -1.18 14.15
C VAL A 53 8.51 -2.26 13.51
N LYS A 54 8.15 -3.50 13.81
CA LYS A 54 8.80 -4.74 13.35
C LYS A 54 8.17 -5.25 12.06
N GLN A 55 6.87 -5.02 11.90
CA GLN A 55 6.09 -5.50 10.77
C GLN A 55 4.99 -4.51 10.42
N VAL A 56 4.69 -4.40 9.13
CA VAL A 56 3.50 -3.70 8.63
C VAL A 56 2.60 -4.71 7.95
N CYS A 57 1.30 -4.66 8.24
CA CYS A 57 0.28 -5.45 7.56
C CYS A 57 -1.02 -4.63 7.43
N SER A 58 -2.05 -5.21 6.84
CA SER A 58 -3.36 -4.57 6.68
C SER A 58 -4.48 -5.57 6.85
N ASP A 59 -5.56 -5.13 7.50
CA ASP A 59 -6.85 -5.82 7.60
C ASP A 59 -7.86 -5.23 6.59
N GLY A 60 -7.38 -4.51 5.57
CA GLY A 60 -8.25 -3.85 4.60
C GLY A 60 -8.99 -4.85 3.70
N TYR A 61 -10.05 -4.37 3.05
CA TYR A 61 -10.98 -5.21 2.30
C TYR A 61 -10.33 -6.04 1.19
N TRP A 62 -10.89 -7.24 0.97
CA TRP A 62 -10.48 -8.19 -0.06
C TRP A 62 -10.57 -7.64 -1.50
N GLU A 63 -11.34 -6.58 -1.73
CA GLU A 63 -11.44 -5.88 -3.02
C GLU A 63 -10.21 -5.02 -3.36
N CYS A 64 -9.40 -4.68 -2.36
CA CYS A 64 -8.21 -3.86 -2.53
C CYS A 64 -7.03 -4.70 -3.07
N ALA A 65 -5.95 -4.00 -3.42
CA ALA A 65 -4.66 -4.61 -3.70
C ALA A 65 -3.63 -4.20 -2.65
N GLU A 66 -2.81 -5.15 -2.21
CA GLU A 66 -1.63 -4.89 -1.39
C GLU A 66 -0.47 -4.52 -2.32
N VAL A 67 0.01 -3.29 -2.22
CA VAL A 67 1.10 -2.74 -3.03
C VAL A 67 2.29 -2.49 -2.12
N THR A 68 3.36 -3.26 -2.28
CA THR A 68 4.59 -3.14 -1.49
C THR A 68 5.78 -2.87 -2.39
N GLY A 69 6.80 -2.22 -1.87
CA GLY A 69 8.00 -1.96 -2.65
C GLY A 69 9.11 -1.31 -1.88
N THR A 70 10.24 -1.16 -2.56
CA THR A 70 11.42 -0.47 -2.04
C THR A 70 11.74 0.75 -2.89
N LEU A 71 12.16 1.81 -2.21
CA LEU A 71 12.70 3.02 -2.82
C LEU A 71 14.22 2.95 -2.70
N ASP A 72 14.93 3.38 -3.75
CA ASP A 72 16.41 3.41 -3.86
C ASP A 72 17.17 2.17 -3.31
N LYS A 73 18.49 2.31 -3.06
CA LYS A 73 19.32 1.24 -2.43
C LYS A 73 19.31 1.31 -0.90
N SER A 74 18.67 2.32 -0.32
CA SER A 74 18.43 2.40 1.12
C SER A 74 17.37 1.36 1.51
N GLN A 75 17.23 1.09 2.80
CA GLN A 75 16.19 0.21 3.30
C GLN A 75 14.80 0.88 3.36
N SER A 76 14.57 1.91 2.53
CA SER A 76 13.29 2.60 2.47
C SER A 76 12.26 1.69 1.81
N MET A 77 11.21 1.38 2.53
CA MET A 77 10.16 0.47 2.08
C MET A 77 8.79 1.09 2.29
N PHE A 78 7.85 0.72 1.44
CA PHE A 78 6.47 1.10 1.62
C PHE A 78 5.53 -0.11 1.55
N TYR A 79 4.41 0.02 2.26
CA TYR A 79 3.32 -0.91 2.28
C TYR A 79 2.03 -0.13 2.11
N TYR A 80 1.27 -0.41 1.03
CA TYR A 80 0.08 0.34 0.70
C TYR A 80 -1.09 -0.59 0.43
N HIS A 81 -2.19 -0.40 1.17
CA HIS A 81 -3.44 -1.11 0.92
C HIS A 81 -4.31 -0.28 -0.01
N ALA A 82 -4.18 -0.51 -1.31
CA ALA A 82 -4.72 0.33 -2.36
C ALA A 82 -6.15 -0.05 -2.73
N ASP A 83 -7.07 0.91 -2.64
CA ASP A 83 -8.48 0.75 -3.02
C ASP A 83 -8.67 0.65 -4.54
N ASN A 84 -7.91 1.41 -5.32
CA ASN A 84 -7.93 1.37 -6.77
C ASN A 84 -6.60 1.84 -7.40
N THR A 85 -6.43 1.57 -8.69
CA THR A 85 -5.22 1.91 -9.45
C THR A 85 -4.98 3.41 -9.59
N LYS A 86 -6.04 4.23 -9.62
CA LYS A 86 -5.93 5.69 -9.71
C LYS A 86 -5.32 6.28 -8.44
N ASN A 87 -5.80 5.87 -7.27
CA ASN A 87 -5.24 6.29 -5.99
C ASN A 87 -3.84 5.72 -5.79
N ALA A 88 -3.59 4.48 -6.20
CA ALA A 88 -2.25 3.91 -6.21
C ALA A 88 -1.28 4.71 -7.07
N GLN A 89 -1.69 5.14 -8.27
CA GLN A 89 -0.87 5.99 -9.12
C GLN A 89 -0.50 7.31 -8.43
N LEU A 90 -1.48 7.99 -7.82
CA LEU A 90 -1.26 9.22 -7.08
C LEU A 90 -0.30 9.01 -5.90
N MET A 91 -0.49 7.93 -5.15
CA MET A 91 0.36 7.58 -4.01
C MET A 91 1.79 7.29 -4.45
N LEU A 92 2.01 6.41 -5.44
CA LEU A 92 3.33 6.06 -5.93
C LEU A 92 4.07 7.28 -6.49
N LYS A 93 3.36 8.18 -7.18
CA LYS A 93 3.92 9.45 -7.65
C LYS A 93 4.36 10.33 -6.48
N HIS A 94 3.51 10.46 -5.45
CA HIS A 94 3.84 11.22 -4.25
C HIS A 94 5.08 10.67 -3.53
N LEU A 95 5.19 9.35 -3.38
CA LEU A 95 6.37 8.73 -2.75
C LEU A 95 7.66 9.10 -3.49
N ILE A 96 7.66 9.02 -4.82
CA ILE A 96 8.82 9.40 -5.66
C ILE A 96 9.17 10.88 -5.49
N GLU A 97 8.18 11.77 -5.48
CA GLU A 97 8.38 13.21 -5.33
C GLU A 97 8.92 13.56 -3.93
N LEU A 98 8.34 12.94 -2.90
CA LEU A 98 8.72 13.17 -1.50
C LEU A 98 10.16 12.75 -1.22
N THR A 99 10.56 11.56 -1.68
CA THR A 99 11.90 11.03 -1.42
C THR A 99 12.93 11.50 -2.45
N SER A 100 12.49 12.05 -3.59
CA SER A 100 13.35 12.32 -4.75
C SER A 100 14.10 11.06 -5.24
N THR A 101 13.47 9.89 -5.13
CA THR A 101 14.05 8.59 -5.54
C THR A 101 13.09 7.80 -6.41
N THR A 102 13.60 6.77 -7.11
CA THR A 102 12.79 5.85 -7.89
C THR A 102 12.41 4.59 -7.11
N ILE A 103 11.31 3.95 -7.51
CA ILE A 103 10.90 2.64 -7.01
C ILE A 103 11.77 1.56 -7.65
N GLN A 104 12.50 0.80 -6.83
CA GLN A 104 13.43 -0.24 -7.29
C GLN A 104 12.78 -1.61 -7.43
N SER A 105 11.79 -1.91 -6.57
CA SER A 105 10.99 -3.12 -6.64
C SER A 105 9.54 -2.82 -6.28
N LEU A 106 8.61 -3.55 -6.91
CA LEU A 106 7.18 -3.35 -6.70
C LEU A 106 6.44 -4.68 -6.77
N ASN A 107 5.80 -5.08 -5.68
CA ASN A 107 4.89 -6.22 -5.65
C ASN A 107 3.46 -5.70 -5.51
N ILE A 108 2.57 -6.23 -6.34
CA ILE A 108 1.14 -5.96 -6.28
C ILE A 108 0.44 -7.30 -6.08
N ARG A 109 -0.03 -7.54 -4.86
CA ARG A 109 -0.80 -8.73 -4.49
C ARG A 109 -2.29 -8.37 -4.51
N LEU A 110 -3.08 -9.14 -5.22
CA LEU A 110 -4.53 -8.92 -5.32
C LEU A 110 -5.30 -10.22 -5.49
N ASP A 111 -6.55 -10.20 -5.04
CA ASP A 111 -7.54 -11.16 -5.48
C ASP A 111 -8.00 -10.83 -6.92
N PRO A 112 -7.88 -11.75 -7.89
CA PRO A 112 -8.34 -11.52 -9.25
C PRO A 112 -9.88 -11.43 -9.38
N ASP A 113 -10.63 -12.03 -8.46
CA ASP A 113 -12.10 -12.09 -8.47
C ASP A 113 -12.68 -11.84 -7.06
N PRO A 114 -12.48 -10.64 -6.49
CA PRO A 114 -12.80 -10.39 -5.08
C PRO A 114 -14.29 -10.59 -4.76
N LEU A 115 -15.17 -10.36 -5.72
CA LEU A 115 -16.62 -10.53 -5.58
C LEU A 115 -17.12 -11.95 -5.92
N ARG A 116 -16.22 -12.87 -6.28
CA ARG A 116 -16.52 -14.27 -6.63
C ARG A 116 -17.57 -14.39 -7.74
N LEU A 117 -17.53 -13.47 -8.71
CA LEU A 117 -18.51 -13.42 -9.79
C LEU A 117 -18.16 -14.34 -10.96
N LEU A 118 -16.95 -14.93 -10.96
CA LEU A 118 -16.44 -15.83 -12.01
C LEU A 118 -16.49 -15.22 -13.41
N ASN A 119 -16.43 -13.88 -13.48
CA ASN A 119 -16.48 -13.14 -14.73
C ASN A 119 -15.08 -12.99 -15.31
N SER A 120 -14.74 -13.84 -16.27
CA SER A 120 -13.41 -13.87 -16.91
C SER A 120 -12.97 -12.53 -17.50
N LYS A 121 -13.91 -11.71 -18.01
CA LYS A 121 -13.60 -10.37 -18.54
C LYS A 121 -13.22 -9.40 -17.42
N GLN A 122 -13.97 -9.39 -16.31
CA GLN A 122 -13.68 -8.53 -15.16
C GLN A 122 -12.35 -8.92 -14.50
N ILE A 123 -12.12 -10.23 -14.33
CA ILE A 123 -10.86 -10.79 -13.82
C ILE A 123 -9.69 -10.33 -14.67
N SER A 124 -9.77 -10.54 -15.99
CA SER A 124 -8.72 -10.15 -16.93
C SER A 124 -8.45 -8.64 -16.92
N ASN A 125 -9.52 -7.82 -16.88
CA ASN A 125 -9.41 -6.37 -16.80
C ASN A 125 -8.69 -5.93 -15.52
N ARG A 126 -9.10 -6.44 -14.36
CA ARG A 126 -8.50 -6.11 -13.07
C ARG A 126 -7.01 -6.46 -13.05
N ILE A 127 -6.63 -7.66 -13.49
CA ILE A 127 -5.21 -8.07 -13.56
C ILE A 127 -4.44 -7.15 -14.52
N SER A 128 -5.01 -6.83 -15.68
CA SER A 128 -4.39 -5.96 -16.68
C SER A 128 -4.15 -4.55 -16.15
N GLU A 129 -5.15 -3.95 -15.49
CA GLU A 129 -5.07 -2.60 -14.91
C GLU A 129 -3.95 -2.49 -13.86
N TRP A 130 -3.89 -3.44 -12.92
CA TRP A 130 -2.84 -3.47 -11.90
C TRP A 130 -1.45 -3.77 -12.49
N SER A 131 -1.38 -4.65 -13.50
CA SER A 131 -0.13 -4.96 -14.21
C SER A 131 0.40 -3.75 -14.98
N GLN A 132 -0.47 -2.97 -15.62
CA GLN A 132 -0.09 -1.74 -16.32
C GLN A 132 0.46 -0.69 -15.35
N LEU A 133 -0.18 -0.52 -14.20
CA LEU A 133 0.33 0.34 -13.14
C LEU A 133 1.73 -0.11 -12.71
N GLY A 134 1.93 -1.41 -12.45
CA GLY A 134 3.24 -1.93 -12.06
C GLY A 134 4.34 -1.60 -13.06
N LYS A 135 4.09 -1.89 -14.35
CA LYS A 135 5.00 -1.60 -15.47
C LYS A 135 5.38 -0.13 -15.59
N GLN A 136 4.47 0.78 -15.24
CA GLN A 136 4.70 2.22 -15.35
C GLN A 136 5.76 2.71 -14.36
N TYR A 137 5.84 2.10 -13.18
CA TYR A 137 6.66 2.60 -12.07
C TYR A 137 7.95 1.83 -11.83
N CYS A 138 8.00 0.55 -12.22
CA CYS A 138 9.17 -0.27 -11.94
C CYS A 138 9.36 -1.37 -12.99
N ASN A 139 10.62 -1.61 -13.39
CA ASN A 139 10.96 -2.73 -14.26
C ASN A 139 10.99 -4.07 -13.51
N ASP A 140 11.35 -4.06 -12.22
CA ASP A 140 11.28 -5.22 -11.33
C ASP A 140 9.94 -5.23 -10.57
N TYR A 141 8.85 -5.30 -11.33
CA TYR A 141 7.50 -5.40 -10.78
C TYR A 141 6.97 -6.83 -10.87
N ARG A 142 6.12 -7.21 -9.91
CA ARG A 142 5.44 -8.52 -9.89
C ARG A 142 3.97 -8.37 -9.53
N ILE A 143 3.14 -9.15 -10.21
CA ILE A 143 1.72 -9.35 -9.86
C ILE A 143 1.60 -10.70 -9.16
N ILE A 144 1.06 -10.71 -7.96
CA ILE A 144 0.80 -11.90 -7.15
C ILE A 144 -0.72 -12.08 -7.09
N LEU A 145 -1.22 -13.15 -7.69
CA LEU A 145 -2.64 -13.47 -7.65
C LEU A 145 -2.91 -14.30 -6.39
N ASP A 146 -3.78 -13.80 -5.53
CA ASP A 146 -4.11 -14.45 -4.27
C ASP A 146 -5.60 -14.42 -4.00
N SER A 147 -6.26 -15.55 -4.23
CA SER A 147 -7.69 -15.72 -3.95
C SER A 147 -8.01 -15.96 -2.47
N ASN A 148 -6.99 -15.97 -1.59
CA ASN A 148 -7.13 -16.13 -0.15
C ASN A 148 -6.78 -14.82 0.60
N MET A 149 -6.83 -13.67 -0.07
CA MET A 149 -6.73 -12.40 0.65
C MET A 149 -7.80 -12.34 1.75
N PRO A 150 -7.44 -11.86 2.94
CA PRO A 150 -8.36 -11.83 4.08
C PRO A 150 -9.62 -11.04 3.75
N LEU A 151 -10.77 -11.61 4.13
CA LEU A 151 -12.11 -10.99 4.05
C LEU A 151 -12.33 -10.04 5.23
#